data_AF-A0A5M4AIV6-F1
#
_entry.id   AF-A0A5M4AIV6-F1
#
_cell.length_a   1.000
_cell.length_b   1.000
_cell.length_c   1.000
_cell.angle_alpha   90.00
_cell.angle_beta   90.00
_cell.angle_gamma   90.00
#
_symmetry.space_group_name_H-M   'P 1'
#
loop_
_entity.id
_entity.type
_entity.pdbx_description
1 polymer ?
#
loop_
_entity_poly.entity_id
_entity_poly.type
_entity_poly.pdbx_seq_one_letter_code
_entity_poly.pdbx_strand_id
1 'polypeptide(L)'
;MKSIQENLFKEAVGATMSNKFLRQIAVKQLDKQLHKAMMDSSRNLLQQEKTDQYHFVLSLIRQAQQNLDKGFINPNVLLKMINVLVTKSYNPDRHRKLNPVKEAYKKKYGEYPPQFLTLSPGKGCNLHCTGCYASSDISLRERLDFETARRIIREAHDIFGTRFMVISGGEPFMYKDNGKTILDLFKEFSDIFFLVYTNGTLISEEMARKLAELGNVTPAISVEGFEKDTDERRGKGIYKKILRAMGNLKKEGIPFGISVTATRMNVETLLKDDFYDFFFNEAGATYMWQFQLMPIGKAKDTRELMITPKQRVALYKQWEHFLADNKFPVADFWNSSSLSSGCIAYGRWGGYFYIDWNGNVMPCVFVPYYVDNINEVYKNGGNLADVMQSQFFKNGRKWQNEYGFENEDFRGNLLMPCSIRDHYKNFKENILTPDSKGEDDLADAILSDPEYEEMMDEFDEELTHLTDNIFRSKYLKEETVNSLK
;
A
#
# COMPACT_ATOMS: atom_id res chain seq x y z
N MET A 1 14.10 6.00 35.05
CA MET A 1 13.08 4.92 34.93
C MET A 1 12.74 4.64 33.47
N LYS A 2 11.97 5.48 32.74
CA LYS A 2 11.62 5.24 31.31
C LYS A 2 12.80 4.78 30.44
N SER A 3 13.89 5.53 30.39
CA SER A 3 15.09 5.19 29.60
C SER A 3 15.72 3.83 29.95
N ILE A 4 15.63 3.40 31.22
CA ILE A 4 16.13 2.09 31.66
C ILE A 4 15.20 0.98 31.17
N GLN A 5 13.88 1.18 31.22
CA GLN A 5 12.90 0.25 30.67
C GLN A 5 12.97 0.17 29.14
N GLU A 6 13.20 1.28 28.46
CA GLU A 6 13.39 1.35 27.01
C GLU A 6 14.68 0.66 26.55
N ASN A 7 15.78 0.80 27.32
CA ASN A 7 17.03 0.08 27.04
C ASN A 7 16.87 -1.43 27.31
N LEU A 8 16.34 -1.83 28.47
CA LEU A 8 16.07 -3.25 28.78
C LEU A 8 15.12 -3.89 27.75
N PHE A 9 14.14 -3.15 27.23
CA PHE A 9 13.27 -3.63 26.16
C PHE A 9 14.05 -3.83 24.85
N LYS A 10 14.90 -2.88 24.44
CA LYS A 10 15.77 -3.02 23.25
C LYS A 10 16.75 -4.18 23.38
N GLU A 11 17.35 -4.37 24.56
CA GLU A 11 18.23 -5.49 24.86
C GLU A 11 17.48 -6.83 24.81
N ALA A 12 16.31 -6.93 25.42
CA ALA A 12 15.48 -8.14 25.40
C ALA A 12 14.99 -8.49 23.98
N VAL A 13 14.53 -7.51 23.21
CA VAL A 13 14.12 -7.71 21.81
C VAL A 13 15.33 -8.05 20.93
N GLY A 14 16.49 -7.43 21.16
CA GLY A 14 17.72 -7.74 20.42
C GLY A 14 18.28 -9.13 20.71
N ALA A 15 18.28 -9.56 21.98
CA ALA A 15 18.64 -10.93 22.36
C ALA A 15 17.66 -11.95 21.76
N THR A 16 16.36 -11.64 21.80
CA THR A 16 15.31 -12.46 21.17
C THR A 16 15.52 -12.56 19.66
N MET A 17 15.70 -11.44 18.96
CA MET A 17 15.89 -11.39 17.51
C MET A 17 17.21 -12.02 17.06
N SER A 18 18.23 -12.10 17.92
CA SER A 18 19.50 -12.75 17.61
C SER A 18 19.45 -14.28 17.77
N ASN A 19 18.66 -14.80 18.71
CA ASN A 19 18.62 -16.22 19.05
C ASN A 19 17.39 -16.96 18.48
N LYS A 20 17.62 -17.94 17.59
CA LYS A 20 16.56 -18.73 16.92
C LYS A 20 15.56 -19.40 17.87
N PHE A 21 16.00 -19.93 19.01
CA PHE A 21 15.12 -20.57 19.99
C PHE A 21 14.23 -19.54 20.70
N LEU A 22 14.80 -18.37 21.05
CA LEU A 22 14.01 -17.26 21.61
C LEU A 22 13.03 -16.69 20.59
N ARG A 23 13.40 -16.54 19.31
CA ARG A 23 12.48 -16.17 18.23
C ARG A 23 11.27 -17.11 18.16
N GLN A 24 11.49 -18.42 18.21
CA GLN A 24 10.41 -19.42 18.14
C GLN A 24 9.47 -19.39 19.37
N ILE A 25 9.99 -19.11 20.57
CA ILE A 25 9.16 -18.90 21.77
C ILE A 25 8.37 -17.60 21.65
N ALA A 26 9.03 -16.50 21.30
CA ALA A 26 8.42 -15.18 21.17
C ALA A 26 7.29 -15.17 20.14
N VAL A 27 7.48 -15.77 18.96
CA VAL A 27 6.42 -15.86 17.95
C VAL A 27 5.23 -16.70 18.43
N LYS A 28 5.45 -17.82 19.12
CA LYS A 28 4.35 -18.61 19.74
C LYS A 28 3.58 -17.86 20.84
N GLN A 29 4.22 -16.87 21.49
CA GLN A 29 3.59 -16.04 22.51
C GLN A 29 2.87 -14.83 21.90
N LEU A 30 3.46 -14.23 20.85
CA LEU A 30 2.86 -13.18 20.03
C LEU A 30 1.61 -13.69 19.30
N ASP A 31 1.64 -14.89 18.72
CA ASP A 31 0.51 -15.55 18.03
C ASP A 31 -0.75 -15.54 18.91
N LYS A 32 -0.64 -16.01 20.16
CA LYS A 32 -1.73 -15.98 21.16
C LYS A 32 -2.19 -14.57 21.55
N GLN A 33 -1.26 -13.62 21.67
CA GLN A 33 -1.58 -12.23 22.03
C GLN A 33 -2.23 -11.47 20.87
N LEU A 34 -1.78 -11.72 19.64
CA LEU A 34 -2.28 -11.15 18.40
C LEU A 34 -3.70 -11.64 18.12
N HIS A 35 -3.94 -12.95 18.21
CA HIS A 35 -5.28 -13.51 18.10
C HIS A 35 -6.23 -12.82 19.07
N LYS A 36 -5.87 -12.75 20.36
CA LYS A 36 -6.69 -12.08 21.36
C LYS A 36 -6.88 -10.59 21.04
N ALA A 37 -5.83 -9.86 20.67
CA ALA A 37 -5.92 -8.42 20.40
C ALA A 37 -6.75 -8.07 19.14
N MET A 38 -6.80 -8.96 18.14
CA MET A 38 -7.65 -8.79 16.96
C MET A 38 -9.12 -9.12 17.25
N MET A 39 -9.39 -10.15 18.05
CA MET A 39 -10.76 -10.54 18.42
C MET A 39 -11.39 -9.60 19.46
N ASP A 40 -10.64 -9.21 20.50
CA ASP A 40 -11.02 -8.20 21.51
C ASP A 40 -10.97 -6.75 20.96
N SER A 41 -10.78 -6.56 19.66
CA SER A 41 -10.63 -5.23 19.05
C SER A 41 -11.92 -4.42 19.15
N SER A 42 -11.84 -3.19 19.67
CA SER A 42 -12.97 -2.25 19.74
C SER A 42 -13.24 -1.49 18.44
N ARG A 43 -12.75 -2.01 17.30
CA ARG A 43 -13.11 -1.52 15.96
C ARG A 43 -14.35 -2.28 15.49
N ASN A 44 -15.32 -1.54 14.99
CA ASN A 44 -16.50 -2.04 14.31
C ASN A 44 -16.09 -2.86 13.07
N LEU A 45 -16.10 -4.19 13.17
CA LEU A 45 -15.50 -5.09 12.18
C LEU A 45 -16.26 -6.40 12.15
N LEU A 46 -16.53 -6.88 10.92
CA LEU A 46 -17.10 -8.20 10.72
C LEU A 46 -16.18 -9.27 11.32
N GLN A 47 -16.75 -10.36 11.83
CA GLN A 47 -15.96 -11.43 12.44
C GLN A 47 -14.90 -12.02 11.48
N GLN A 48 -15.24 -12.12 10.19
CA GLN A 48 -14.27 -12.54 9.17
C GLN A 48 -13.18 -11.49 8.89
N GLU A 49 -13.44 -10.18 9.00
CA GLU A 49 -12.39 -9.15 8.88
C GLU A 49 -11.34 -9.29 9.98
N LYS A 50 -11.76 -9.57 11.21
CA LYS A 50 -10.86 -9.82 12.35
C LYS A 50 -9.98 -11.06 12.11
N THR A 51 -10.56 -12.11 11.53
CA THR A 51 -9.88 -13.35 11.15
C THR A 51 -8.88 -13.13 10.01
N ASP A 52 -9.27 -12.45 8.93
CA ASP A 52 -8.39 -12.13 7.80
C ASP A 52 -7.20 -11.25 8.26
N GLN A 53 -7.46 -10.22 9.07
CA GLN A 53 -6.42 -9.34 9.65
C GLN A 53 -5.45 -10.08 10.57
N TYR A 54 -5.95 -11.02 11.37
CA TYR A 54 -5.11 -11.90 12.20
C TYR A 54 -4.16 -12.77 11.36
N HIS A 55 -4.69 -13.51 10.38
CA HIS A 55 -3.88 -14.41 9.55
C HIS A 55 -2.85 -13.67 8.70
N PHE A 56 -3.20 -12.50 8.15
CA PHE A 56 -2.26 -11.67 7.39
C PHE A 56 -1.10 -11.18 8.27
N VAL A 57 -1.38 -10.61 9.46
CA VAL A 57 -0.31 -10.15 10.37
C VAL A 57 0.53 -11.33 10.90
N LEU A 58 -0.08 -12.51 11.08
CA LEU A 58 0.64 -13.71 11.50
C LEU A 58 1.57 -14.25 10.38
N SER A 59 1.15 -14.24 9.11
CA SER A 59 2.02 -14.61 7.99
C SER A 59 3.19 -13.62 7.80
N LEU A 60 2.96 -12.31 8.00
CA LEU A 60 4.04 -11.29 8.04
C LEU A 60 5.09 -11.61 9.13
N ILE A 61 4.64 -11.91 10.34
CA ILE A 61 5.53 -12.26 11.47
C ILE A 61 6.30 -13.55 11.18
N ARG A 62 5.63 -14.58 10.64
CA ARG A 62 6.24 -15.87 10.30
C ARG A 62 7.27 -15.73 9.17
N GLN A 63 6.99 -14.94 8.14
CA GLN A 63 7.93 -14.71 7.04
C GLN A 63 9.15 -13.90 7.50
N ALA A 64 8.96 -12.85 8.31
CA ALA A 64 10.07 -12.09 8.90
C ALA A 64 10.93 -12.97 9.82
N GLN A 65 10.32 -13.84 10.62
CA GLN A 65 11.05 -14.84 11.43
C GLN A 65 11.84 -15.80 10.54
N GLN A 66 11.24 -16.29 9.46
CA GLN A 66 11.87 -17.25 8.55
C GLN A 66 13.08 -16.63 7.83
N ASN A 67 12.97 -15.38 7.39
CA ASN A 67 14.07 -14.64 6.77
C ASN A 67 15.19 -14.30 7.77
N LEU A 68 14.87 -14.04 9.05
CA LEU A 68 15.87 -13.99 10.14
C LEU A 68 16.55 -15.36 10.38
N ASP A 69 15.78 -16.44 10.36
CA ASP A 69 16.28 -17.81 10.56
C ASP A 69 17.16 -18.32 9.42
N LYS A 70 16.96 -17.80 8.20
CA LYS A 70 17.80 -18.03 7.01
C LYS A 70 18.98 -17.06 6.90
N GLY A 71 19.08 -16.05 7.79
CA GLY A 71 20.10 -15.01 7.73
C GLY A 71 19.94 -14.00 6.58
N PHE A 72 18.75 -13.94 5.95
CA PHE A 72 18.43 -12.99 4.86
C PHE A 72 18.11 -11.58 5.39
N ILE A 73 17.80 -11.46 6.69
CA ILE A 73 17.59 -10.20 7.40
C ILE A 73 18.62 -10.08 8.52
N ASN A 74 19.25 -8.92 8.63
CA ASN A 74 20.14 -8.57 9.73
C ASN A 74 19.30 -8.12 10.94
N PRO A 75 19.42 -8.75 12.13
CA PRO A 75 18.67 -8.37 13.32
C PRO A 75 18.78 -6.88 13.66
N ASN A 76 19.94 -6.26 13.46
CA ASN A 76 20.15 -4.84 13.77
C ASN A 76 19.44 -3.91 12.78
N VAL A 77 19.32 -4.29 11.51
CA VAL A 77 18.57 -3.53 10.50
C VAL A 77 17.08 -3.62 10.80
N LEU A 78 16.56 -4.82 11.05
CA LEU A 78 15.15 -5.01 11.41
C LEU A 78 14.82 -4.38 12.77
N LEU A 79 15.75 -4.34 13.73
CA LEU A 79 15.59 -3.59 14.99
C LEU A 79 15.38 -2.08 14.72
N LYS A 80 16.20 -1.45 13.87
CA LYS A 80 15.98 -0.03 13.49
C LYS A 80 14.57 0.14 12.92
N MET A 81 14.20 -0.69 11.94
CA MET A 81 12.92 -0.65 11.25
C MET A 81 11.72 -0.84 12.18
N ILE A 82 11.78 -1.79 13.12
CA ILE A 82 10.75 -2.02 14.15
C ILE A 82 10.65 -0.84 15.12
N ASN A 83 11.78 -0.22 15.50
CA ASN A 83 11.76 0.96 16.38
C ASN A 83 11.08 2.18 15.72
N VAL A 84 11.12 2.28 14.39
CA VAL A 84 10.39 3.30 13.62
C VAL A 84 8.92 2.90 13.45
N LEU A 85 8.64 1.69 12.99
CA LEU A 85 7.29 1.23 12.63
C LEU A 85 6.39 0.97 13.85
N VAL A 86 6.86 0.18 14.82
CA VAL A 86 6.00 -0.34 15.90
C VAL A 86 5.91 0.65 17.07
N THR A 87 7.04 1.15 17.58
CA THR A 87 7.05 2.08 18.73
C THR A 87 6.55 3.49 18.43
N LYS A 88 6.25 3.83 17.16
CA LYS A 88 5.72 5.15 16.77
C LYS A 88 4.50 5.16 15.83
N SER A 89 4.30 4.14 14.98
CA SER A 89 3.26 4.18 13.93
C SER A 89 2.08 3.21 14.13
N TYR A 90 2.31 2.06 14.77
CA TYR A 90 1.33 0.97 14.83
C TYR A 90 0.74 0.73 16.23
N ASN A 91 -0.56 0.96 16.37
CA ASN A 91 -1.39 0.45 17.46
C ASN A 91 -2.54 -0.35 16.80
N PRO A 92 -2.71 -1.66 17.11
CA PRO A 92 -3.79 -2.46 16.51
C PRO A 92 -5.19 -1.95 16.90
N ASP A 93 -5.32 -1.41 18.12
CA ASP A 93 -6.50 -0.68 18.55
C ASP A 93 -6.31 0.81 18.22
N ARG A 94 -6.77 1.19 17.02
CA ARG A 94 -6.66 2.56 16.50
C ARG A 94 -7.40 3.61 17.35
N HIS A 95 -8.29 3.23 18.26
CA HIS A 95 -9.14 4.17 19.02
C HIS A 95 -8.66 4.36 20.47
N ARG A 96 -7.78 3.48 20.96
CA ARG A 96 -7.34 3.45 22.36
C ARG A 96 -5.99 4.14 22.55
N LYS A 97 -6.01 5.30 23.22
CA LYS A 97 -4.85 6.19 23.49
C LYS A 97 -4.20 6.71 22.20
N LEU A 98 -4.97 7.48 21.44
CA LEU A 98 -4.49 8.17 20.24
C LEU A 98 -3.42 9.23 20.53
N ASN A 99 -2.60 9.51 19.51
CA ASN A 99 -1.60 10.58 19.53
C ASN A 99 -2.33 11.94 19.68
N PRO A 100 -1.91 12.84 20.60
CA PRO A 100 -2.49 14.17 20.77
C PRO A 100 -2.65 14.99 19.49
N VAL A 101 -1.77 14.81 18.49
CA VAL A 101 -1.89 15.42 17.16
C VAL A 101 -3.21 15.02 16.48
N LYS A 102 -3.58 13.74 16.54
CA LYS A 102 -4.77 13.20 15.87
C LYS A 102 -6.07 13.61 16.58
N GLU A 103 -6.04 13.71 17.91
CA GLU A 103 -7.16 14.24 18.70
C GLU A 103 -7.34 15.76 18.48
N ALA A 104 -6.24 16.52 18.41
CA ALA A 104 -6.28 17.94 18.07
C ALA A 104 -6.81 18.17 16.64
N TYR A 105 -6.40 17.34 15.68
CA TYR A 105 -6.91 17.36 14.31
C TYR A 105 -8.42 17.10 14.28
N LYS A 106 -8.90 16.02 14.90
CA LYS A 106 -10.34 15.71 14.97
C LYS A 106 -11.14 16.80 15.66
N LYS A 107 -10.62 17.40 16.73
CA LYS A 107 -11.26 18.54 17.40
C LYS A 107 -11.39 19.77 16.48
N LYS A 108 -10.48 19.96 15.52
CA LYS A 108 -10.51 21.09 14.56
C LYS A 108 -11.36 20.79 13.31
N TYR A 109 -11.33 19.56 12.81
CA TYR A 109 -11.87 19.18 11.49
C TYR A 109 -13.03 18.17 11.52
N GLY A 110 -13.47 17.72 12.70
CA GLY A 110 -14.55 16.74 12.88
C GLY A 110 -14.16 15.27 12.64
N GLU A 111 -13.28 15.03 11.68
CA GLU A 111 -12.78 13.70 11.28
C GLU A 111 -11.33 13.47 11.76
N TYR A 112 -10.92 12.20 11.92
CA TYR A 112 -9.50 11.88 12.14
C TYR A 112 -8.68 12.01 10.84
N PRO A 113 -7.38 12.36 10.92
CA PRO A 113 -6.55 12.56 9.74
C PRO A 113 -6.16 11.24 9.05
N PRO A 114 -5.69 11.29 7.78
CA PRO A 114 -5.11 10.12 7.11
C PRO A 114 -3.99 9.47 7.93
N GLN A 115 -3.77 8.17 7.73
CA GLN A 115 -2.69 7.42 8.39
C GLN A 115 -1.35 7.62 7.69
N PHE A 116 -1.36 7.80 6.37
CA PHE A 116 -0.17 8.04 5.54
C PHE A 116 -0.53 8.80 4.26
N LEU A 117 0.50 9.13 3.46
CA LEU A 117 0.33 9.53 2.07
C LEU A 117 1.33 8.79 1.17
N THR A 118 1.01 8.72 -0.12
CA THR A 118 1.92 8.31 -1.19
C THR A 118 2.46 9.53 -1.89
N LEU A 119 3.78 9.60 -2.10
CA LEU A 119 4.45 10.70 -2.80
C LEU A 119 5.20 10.18 -4.03
N SER A 120 4.95 10.78 -5.18
CA SER A 120 5.72 10.57 -6.42
C SER A 120 6.55 11.81 -6.75
N PRO A 121 7.76 12.00 -6.17
CA PRO A 121 8.46 13.27 -6.26
C PRO A 121 9.05 13.56 -7.66
N GLY A 122 9.08 12.59 -8.59
CA GLY A 122 9.50 12.78 -9.98
C GLY A 122 8.87 11.78 -10.95
N LYS A 123 8.66 12.19 -12.21
CA LYS A 123 8.04 11.35 -13.26
C LYS A 123 9.03 10.48 -14.05
N GLY A 124 10.30 10.87 -14.05
CA GLY A 124 11.35 10.23 -14.84
C GLY A 124 11.65 8.79 -14.40
N CYS A 125 11.71 7.85 -15.35
CA CYS A 125 12.01 6.44 -15.10
C CYS A 125 13.04 5.91 -16.11
N ASN A 126 13.90 4.98 -15.69
CA ASN A 126 14.90 4.35 -16.55
C ASN A 126 14.38 3.12 -17.31
N LEU A 127 13.06 2.90 -17.31
CA LEU A 127 12.35 1.83 -18.02
C LEU A 127 11.09 2.36 -18.70
N HIS A 128 10.63 1.64 -19.72
CA HIS A 128 9.49 1.97 -20.56
C HIS A 128 8.48 0.81 -20.53
N CYS A 129 7.86 0.58 -19.38
CA CYS A 129 7.04 -0.62 -19.17
C CYS A 129 5.67 -0.54 -19.89
N THR A 130 5.25 -1.65 -20.50
CA THR A 130 3.91 -1.79 -21.11
C THR A 130 2.83 -1.75 -20.03
N GLY A 131 1.79 -0.93 -20.21
CA GLY A 131 0.76 -0.70 -19.19
C GLY A 131 1.29 0.00 -17.92
N CYS A 132 2.12 1.04 -18.09
CA CYS A 132 2.62 1.87 -16.99
C CYS A 132 1.61 2.98 -16.64
N TYR A 133 1.00 2.89 -15.45
CA TYR A 133 -0.01 3.87 -14.98
C TYR A 133 0.51 5.32 -14.99
N ALA A 134 1.76 5.53 -14.55
CA ALA A 134 2.38 6.85 -14.40
C ALA A 134 2.84 7.48 -15.73
N SER A 135 2.63 6.79 -16.86
CA SER A 135 3.09 7.19 -18.19
C SER A 135 4.60 7.44 -18.34
N SER A 136 5.41 7.08 -17.33
CA SER A 136 6.83 7.45 -17.16
C SER A 136 7.79 7.04 -18.29
N ASP A 137 8.91 7.75 -18.37
CA ASP A 137 9.93 7.66 -19.44
C ASP A 137 11.27 8.28 -18.96
N ILE A 138 12.39 7.98 -19.61
CA ILE A 138 13.72 8.55 -19.33
C ILE A 138 13.89 9.99 -19.82
N SER A 139 13.03 10.42 -20.73
CA SER A 139 13.00 11.78 -21.29
C SER A 139 12.35 12.81 -20.34
N LEU A 140 11.41 12.37 -19.50
CA LEU A 140 10.58 13.23 -18.64
C LEU A 140 11.39 13.89 -17.50
N ARG A 141 11.00 15.10 -17.11
CA ARG A 141 11.75 15.99 -16.20
C ARG A 141 10.90 16.60 -15.08
N GLU A 142 9.58 16.41 -15.16
CA GLU A 142 8.59 16.78 -14.17
C GLU A 142 8.96 16.16 -12.81
N ARG A 143 9.05 17.02 -11.80
CA ARG A 143 9.43 16.68 -10.42
C ARG A 143 9.04 17.83 -9.49
N LEU A 144 8.77 17.51 -8.24
CA LEU A 144 8.71 18.51 -7.18
C LEU A 144 10.12 19.02 -6.88
N ASP A 145 10.26 20.30 -6.58
CA ASP A 145 11.48 20.80 -5.97
C ASP A 145 11.71 20.15 -4.59
N PHE A 146 12.96 20.14 -4.13
CA PHE A 146 13.31 19.45 -2.89
C PHE A 146 12.58 19.99 -1.66
N GLU A 147 12.36 21.30 -1.56
CA GLU A 147 11.75 21.92 -0.38
C GLU A 147 10.22 21.73 -0.35
N THR A 148 9.55 21.66 -1.50
CA THR A 148 8.15 21.25 -1.60
C THR A 148 7.96 19.78 -1.19
N ALA A 149 8.78 18.86 -1.72
CA ALA A 149 8.74 17.44 -1.33
C ALA A 149 9.01 17.26 0.18
N ARG A 150 9.98 18.02 0.72
CA ARG A 150 10.30 18.08 2.15
C ARG A 150 9.18 18.69 2.99
N ARG A 151 8.49 19.73 2.50
CA ARG A 151 7.34 20.36 3.17
C ARG A 151 6.15 19.40 3.27
N ILE A 152 5.86 18.64 2.21
CA ILE A 152 4.82 17.59 2.19
C ILE A 152 5.08 16.55 3.27
N ILE A 153 6.30 16.00 3.33
CA ILE A 153 6.67 14.97 4.32
C ILE A 153 6.59 15.53 5.76
N ARG A 154 7.06 16.77 5.97
CA ARG A 154 6.97 17.48 7.26
C ARG A 154 5.53 17.72 7.70
N GLU A 155 4.68 18.24 6.82
CA GLU A 155 3.26 18.45 7.13
C GLU A 155 2.53 17.14 7.42
N ALA A 156 2.83 16.05 6.72
CA ALA A 156 2.28 14.73 7.05
C ALA A 156 2.73 14.27 8.46
N HIS A 157 4.03 14.41 8.78
CA HIS A 157 4.60 14.05 10.09
C HIS A 157 4.01 14.88 11.26
N ASP A 158 3.84 16.19 11.05
CA ASP A 158 3.47 17.16 12.10
C ASP A 158 1.94 17.32 12.25
N ILE A 159 1.20 17.39 11.14
CA ILE A 159 -0.24 17.73 11.14
C ILE A 159 -1.11 16.48 11.25
N PHE A 160 -0.74 15.39 10.57
CA PHE A 160 -1.48 14.12 10.63
C PHE A 160 -0.90 13.13 11.67
N GLY A 161 0.32 13.37 12.14
CA GLY A 161 1.05 12.44 13.00
C GLY A 161 1.56 11.20 12.25
N THR A 162 1.78 11.31 10.94
CA THR A 162 2.22 10.22 10.05
C THR A 162 3.59 9.71 10.46
N ARG A 163 3.75 8.38 10.55
CA ARG A 163 5.05 7.69 10.80
C ARG A 163 5.29 6.50 9.86
N PHE A 164 4.44 6.34 8.85
CA PHE A 164 4.60 5.44 7.71
C PHE A 164 4.30 6.25 6.44
N MET A 165 5.11 6.12 5.39
CA MET A 165 4.87 6.77 4.10
C MET A 165 5.23 5.83 2.94
N VAL A 166 4.59 6.07 1.79
CA VAL A 166 4.87 5.35 0.55
C VAL A 166 5.53 6.32 -0.43
N ILE A 167 6.62 5.90 -1.07
CA ILE A 167 7.22 6.60 -2.20
C ILE A 167 6.98 5.77 -3.47
N SER A 168 6.60 6.46 -4.55
CA SER A 168 6.46 5.92 -5.90
C SER A 168 6.98 6.97 -6.89
N GLY A 169 6.58 6.87 -8.17
CA GLY A 169 6.81 7.90 -9.18
C GLY A 169 8.07 7.65 -9.98
N GLY A 170 7.89 7.49 -11.30
CA GLY A 170 8.99 7.20 -12.22
C GLY A 170 9.82 6.00 -11.76
N GLU A 171 11.08 6.25 -11.46
CA GLU A 171 11.88 5.44 -10.54
C GLU A 171 12.35 6.34 -9.38
N PRO A 172 11.95 6.10 -8.10
CA PRO A 172 12.30 7.00 -6.99
C PRO A 172 13.79 7.21 -6.80
N PHE A 173 14.63 6.20 -7.09
CA PHE A 173 16.08 6.34 -6.99
C PHE A 173 16.72 7.19 -8.11
N MET A 174 15.94 7.66 -9.08
CA MET A 174 16.34 8.72 -10.02
C MET A 174 16.02 10.14 -9.50
N TYR A 175 15.19 10.30 -8.46
CA TYR A 175 14.80 11.62 -7.99
C TYR A 175 16.01 12.41 -7.49
N LYS A 176 16.28 13.53 -8.19
CA LYS A 176 17.33 14.47 -7.87
C LYS A 176 16.88 15.89 -8.17
N ASP A 177 17.04 16.79 -7.21
CA ASP A 177 16.79 18.22 -7.38
C ASP A 177 17.85 19.02 -6.63
N ASN A 178 18.40 20.09 -7.23
CA ASN A 178 19.40 20.97 -6.63
C ASN A 178 20.59 20.25 -5.91
N GLY A 179 20.98 19.08 -6.43
CA GLY A 179 22.04 18.23 -5.86
C GLY A 179 21.57 17.25 -4.78
N LYS A 180 20.38 17.44 -4.22
CA LYS A 180 19.70 16.57 -3.25
C LYS A 180 18.99 15.40 -3.91
N THR A 181 18.73 14.35 -3.13
CA THR A 181 18.14 13.07 -3.58
C THR A 181 17.04 12.59 -2.63
N ILE A 182 16.31 11.54 -3.01
CA ILE A 182 15.33 10.88 -2.13
C ILE A 182 15.98 10.39 -0.80
N LEU A 183 17.27 10.01 -0.83
CA LEU A 183 18.00 9.57 0.36
C LEU A 183 18.22 10.69 1.38
N ASP A 184 18.28 11.95 0.95
CA ASP A 184 18.37 13.10 1.86
C ASP A 184 17.07 13.25 2.67
N LEU A 185 15.90 13.01 2.05
CA LEU A 185 14.59 13.04 2.72
C LEU A 185 14.48 11.87 3.71
N PHE A 186 14.88 10.66 3.32
CA PHE A 186 14.90 9.50 4.24
C PHE A 186 15.81 9.73 5.45
N LYS A 187 16.91 10.49 5.29
CA LYS A 187 17.83 10.85 6.35
C LYS A 187 17.30 11.95 7.28
N GLU A 188 16.63 12.97 6.75
CA GLU A 188 16.00 14.02 7.57
C GLU A 188 14.85 13.44 8.39
N PHE A 189 13.93 12.72 7.74
CA PHE A 189 12.75 12.13 8.36
C PHE A 189 13.02 10.70 8.87
N SER A 190 14.12 10.54 9.61
CA SER A 190 14.62 9.25 10.11
C SER A 190 13.68 8.48 11.05
N ASP A 191 12.60 9.10 11.55
CA ASP A 191 11.55 8.44 12.33
C ASP A 191 10.23 8.19 11.57
N ILE A 192 10.20 8.43 10.26
CA ILE A 192 9.17 7.91 9.36
C ILE A 192 9.70 6.63 8.70
N PHE A 193 8.86 5.60 8.64
CA PHE A 193 9.16 4.38 7.88
C PHE A 193 8.68 4.55 6.42
N PHE A 194 9.59 4.37 5.46
CA PHE A 194 9.31 4.54 4.04
C PHE A 194 9.23 3.19 3.32
N LEU A 195 8.09 2.87 2.73
CA LEU A 195 7.99 1.84 1.70
C LEU A 195 8.23 2.48 0.33
N VAL A 196 9.10 1.90 -0.48
CA VAL A 196 9.50 2.49 -1.78
C VAL A 196 9.21 1.51 -2.91
N TYR A 197 8.25 1.84 -3.77
CA TYR A 197 8.03 1.11 -5.02
C TYR A 197 9.14 1.45 -6.02
N THR A 198 9.82 0.43 -6.52
CA THR A 198 10.99 0.60 -7.40
C THR A 198 11.06 -0.52 -8.42
N ASN A 199 11.64 -0.24 -9.58
CA ASN A 199 12.00 -1.26 -10.57
C ASN A 199 13.25 -2.07 -10.17
N GLY A 200 13.92 -1.68 -9.07
CA GLY A 200 15.07 -2.36 -8.49
C GLY A 200 16.39 -2.20 -9.26
N THR A 201 16.37 -1.73 -10.51
CA THR A 201 17.56 -1.74 -11.38
C THR A 201 18.67 -0.79 -10.94
N LEU A 202 18.36 0.19 -10.08
CA LEU A 202 19.31 1.12 -9.46
C LEU A 202 19.82 0.67 -8.07
N ILE A 203 19.33 -0.47 -7.56
CA ILE A 203 19.81 -1.03 -6.28
C ILE A 203 21.12 -1.80 -6.50
N SER A 204 22.21 -1.04 -6.64
CA SER A 204 23.58 -1.55 -6.52
C SER A 204 23.89 -1.97 -5.08
N GLU A 205 25.03 -2.62 -4.85
CA GLU A 205 25.47 -2.88 -3.47
C GLU A 205 25.69 -1.58 -2.67
N GLU A 206 26.11 -0.50 -3.33
CA GLU A 206 26.31 0.80 -2.68
C GLU A 206 24.97 1.42 -2.26
N MET A 207 23.93 1.28 -3.09
CA MET A 207 22.57 1.68 -2.73
C MET A 207 22.05 0.83 -1.57
N ALA A 208 22.24 -0.49 -1.62
CA ALA A 208 21.86 -1.38 -0.53
C ALA A 208 22.53 -0.99 0.80
N ARG A 209 23.85 -0.74 0.82
CA ARG A 209 24.55 -0.26 2.04
C ARG A 209 23.93 1.02 2.60
N LYS A 210 23.66 2.03 1.76
CA LYS A 210 23.02 3.28 2.19
C LYS A 210 21.63 3.05 2.79
N LEU A 211 20.85 2.11 2.25
CA LEU A 211 19.53 1.76 2.80
C LEU A 211 19.64 1.02 4.17
N ALA A 212 20.66 0.16 4.36
CA ALA A 212 20.93 -0.49 5.66
C ALA A 212 21.47 0.49 6.73
N GLU A 213 22.27 1.47 6.31
CA GLU A 213 22.72 2.60 7.14
C GLU A 213 21.53 3.43 7.64
N LEU A 214 20.65 3.85 6.72
CA LEU A 214 19.40 4.57 7.03
C LEU A 214 18.49 3.74 7.95
N GLY A 215 18.15 2.51 7.58
CA GLY A 215 17.38 1.59 8.41
C GLY A 215 15.92 1.98 8.67
N ASN A 216 15.38 2.93 7.93
CA ASN A 216 13.96 3.32 7.94
C ASN A 216 13.27 3.12 6.57
N VAL A 217 13.89 2.40 5.63
CA VAL A 217 13.42 2.22 4.25
C VAL A 217 13.25 0.73 3.93
N THR A 218 12.15 0.35 3.29
CA THR A 218 11.93 -0.99 2.72
C THR A 218 11.56 -0.91 1.23
N PRO A 219 12.35 -1.51 0.33
CA PRO A 219 12.00 -1.57 -1.09
C PRO A 219 10.90 -2.60 -1.37
N ALA A 220 9.91 -2.21 -2.18
CA ALA A 220 8.98 -3.11 -2.84
C ALA A 220 9.41 -3.26 -4.30
N ILE A 221 10.10 -4.36 -4.62
CA ILE A 221 10.73 -4.59 -5.93
C ILE A 221 9.68 -5.03 -6.95
N SER A 222 9.57 -4.27 -8.04
CA SER A 222 8.54 -4.49 -9.05
C SER A 222 8.90 -5.66 -9.99
N VAL A 223 8.08 -6.71 -10.00
CA VAL A 223 8.30 -7.96 -10.76
C VAL A 223 6.95 -8.54 -11.17
N GLU A 224 6.84 -9.17 -12.35
CA GLU A 224 5.53 -9.56 -12.91
C GLU A 224 5.30 -11.08 -12.96
N GLY A 225 6.28 -11.87 -12.55
CA GLY A 225 6.30 -13.32 -12.73
C GLY A 225 7.75 -13.79 -12.84
N PHE A 226 7.99 -14.85 -13.61
CA PHE A 226 9.35 -15.32 -13.90
C PHE A 226 10.01 -14.48 -15.02
N GLU A 227 11.13 -14.95 -15.60
CA GLU A 227 11.91 -14.16 -16.58
C GLU A 227 11.08 -13.71 -17.78
N LYS A 228 10.23 -14.59 -18.32
CA LYS A 228 9.33 -14.28 -19.44
C LYS A 228 8.39 -13.12 -19.09
N ASP A 229 7.51 -13.34 -18.10
CA ASP A 229 6.43 -12.41 -17.72
C ASP A 229 6.99 -11.03 -17.34
N THR A 230 8.14 -11.01 -16.67
CA THR A 230 8.82 -9.77 -16.26
C THR A 230 9.48 -9.05 -17.43
N ASP A 231 10.23 -9.75 -18.28
CA ASP A 231 10.95 -9.12 -19.39
C ASP A 231 10.01 -8.70 -20.54
N GLU A 232 8.90 -9.41 -20.77
CA GLU A 232 7.88 -9.05 -21.77
C GLU A 232 7.20 -7.71 -21.43
N ARG A 233 6.92 -7.43 -20.14
CA ARG A 233 6.30 -6.17 -19.72
C ARG A 233 7.28 -5.05 -19.39
N ARG A 234 8.48 -5.38 -18.87
CA ARG A 234 9.44 -4.38 -18.34
C ARG A 234 10.70 -4.18 -19.19
N GLY A 235 10.90 -5.02 -20.20
CA GLY A 235 12.05 -4.98 -21.11
C GLY A 235 13.04 -6.12 -20.86
N LYS A 236 13.80 -6.47 -21.90
CA LYS A 236 14.71 -7.62 -21.89
C LYS A 236 15.87 -7.47 -20.88
N GLY A 237 16.11 -8.53 -20.11
CA GLY A 237 17.14 -8.63 -19.08
C GLY A 237 16.81 -7.91 -17.76
N ILE A 238 15.56 -7.48 -17.54
CA ILE A 238 15.16 -6.75 -16.33
C ILE A 238 14.95 -7.70 -15.15
N TYR A 239 14.41 -8.90 -15.37
CA TYR A 239 14.34 -9.96 -14.37
C TYR A 239 15.72 -10.26 -13.72
N LYS A 240 16.76 -10.33 -14.55
CA LYS A 240 18.16 -10.53 -14.11
C LYS A 240 18.82 -9.31 -13.45
N LYS A 241 18.17 -8.15 -13.46
CA LYS A 241 18.51 -6.99 -12.62
C LYS A 241 17.72 -7.03 -11.30
N ILE A 242 16.44 -7.41 -11.35
CA ILE A 242 15.57 -7.59 -10.17
C ILE A 242 16.14 -8.62 -9.20
N LEU A 243 16.51 -9.83 -9.66
CA LEU A 243 17.11 -10.84 -8.78
C LEU A 243 18.44 -10.39 -8.17
N ARG A 244 19.20 -9.55 -8.88
CA ARG A 244 20.45 -8.95 -8.38
C ARG A 244 20.18 -7.90 -7.31
N ALA A 245 19.16 -7.07 -7.48
CA ALA A 245 18.70 -6.11 -6.48
C ALA A 245 18.26 -6.81 -5.20
N MET A 246 17.47 -7.88 -5.31
CA MET A 246 17.07 -8.74 -4.18
C MET A 246 18.31 -9.34 -3.49
N GLY A 247 19.26 -9.87 -4.25
CA GLY A 247 20.54 -10.36 -3.74
C GLY A 247 21.35 -9.31 -2.97
N ASN A 248 21.40 -8.07 -3.47
CA ASN A 248 22.09 -6.95 -2.81
C ASN A 248 21.39 -6.56 -1.49
N LEU A 249 20.06 -6.49 -1.46
CA LEU A 249 19.31 -6.19 -0.23
C LEU A 249 19.46 -7.29 0.82
N LYS A 250 19.42 -8.55 0.38
CA LYS A 250 19.65 -9.75 1.21
C LYS A 250 21.09 -9.85 1.74
N LYS A 251 22.09 -9.42 0.95
CA LYS A 251 23.50 -9.32 1.37
C LYS A 251 23.69 -8.33 2.53
N GLU A 252 23.05 -7.17 2.44
CA GLU A 252 23.09 -6.13 3.49
C GLU A 252 22.03 -6.37 4.60
N GLY A 253 21.23 -7.44 4.48
CA GLY A 253 20.26 -7.90 5.47
C GLY A 253 19.01 -7.02 5.62
N ILE A 254 18.59 -6.36 4.54
CA ILE A 254 17.42 -5.47 4.51
C ILE A 254 16.14 -6.27 4.21
N PRO A 255 15.10 -6.20 5.07
CA PRO A 255 13.76 -6.65 4.72
C PRO A 255 13.22 -5.87 3.51
N PHE A 256 12.88 -6.60 2.44
CA PHE A 256 12.25 -6.07 1.23
C PHE A 256 11.00 -6.88 0.89
N GLY A 257 10.13 -6.33 0.05
CA GLY A 257 9.00 -7.05 -0.54
C GLY A 257 9.04 -7.04 -2.06
N ILE A 258 8.04 -7.68 -2.66
CA ILE A 258 7.77 -7.60 -4.10
C ILE A 258 6.50 -6.81 -4.40
N SER A 259 6.41 -6.28 -5.61
CA SER A 259 5.26 -5.54 -6.13
C SER A 259 4.89 -6.07 -7.51
N VAL A 260 3.69 -6.65 -7.65
CA VAL A 260 3.25 -7.35 -8.86
C VAL A 260 2.02 -6.68 -9.43
N THR A 261 1.96 -6.48 -10.74
CA THR A 261 0.71 -6.11 -11.44
C THR A 261 0.11 -7.36 -12.06
N ALA A 262 -1.00 -7.83 -11.51
CA ALA A 262 -1.84 -8.85 -12.10
C ALA A 262 -2.48 -8.32 -13.40
N THR A 263 -2.30 -9.09 -14.47
CA THR A 263 -2.80 -8.87 -15.82
C THR A 263 -3.35 -10.18 -16.39
N ARG A 264 -4.09 -10.11 -17.49
CA ARG A 264 -4.52 -11.30 -18.26
C ARG A 264 -3.36 -12.20 -18.71
N MET A 265 -2.14 -11.69 -18.79
CA MET A 265 -0.97 -12.40 -19.32
C MET A 265 -0.18 -13.18 -18.26
N ASN A 266 -0.15 -12.72 -17.01
CA ASN A 266 0.63 -13.33 -15.92
C ASN A 266 -0.21 -13.98 -14.81
N VAL A 267 -1.54 -13.84 -14.81
CA VAL A 267 -2.40 -14.44 -13.78
C VAL A 267 -2.21 -15.97 -13.63
N GLU A 268 -1.94 -16.69 -14.72
CA GLU A 268 -1.64 -18.13 -14.68
C GLU A 268 -0.28 -18.48 -14.01
N THR A 269 0.61 -17.50 -13.81
CA THR A 269 1.79 -17.61 -12.93
C THR A 269 1.41 -17.28 -11.48
N LEU A 270 0.52 -16.32 -11.27
CA LEU A 270 0.06 -15.88 -9.93
C LEU A 270 -0.97 -16.83 -9.27
N LEU A 271 -1.49 -17.82 -9.99
CA LEU A 271 -2.37 -18.88 -9.46
C LEU A 271 -1.62 -20.15 -9.05
N LYS A 272 -0.29 -20.08 -8.87
CA LYS A 272 0.55 -21.23 -8.50
C LYS A 272 1.40 -20.92 -7.28
N ASP A 273 1.46 -21.85 -6.32
CA ASP A 273 2.28 -21.71 -5.12
C ASP A 273 3.79 -21.62 -5.44
N ASP A 274 4.27 -22.14 -6.58
CA ASP A 274 5.69 -22.16 -6.96
C ASP A 274 6.30 -20.76 -7.18
N PHE A 275 5.53 -19.81 -7.72
CA PHE A 275 5.90 -18.39 -7.79
C PHE A 275 6.14 -17.81 -6.38
N TYR A 276 5.23 -18.06 -5.45
CA TYR A 276 5.31 -17.53 -4.09
C TYR A 276 6.44 -18.20 -3.30
N ASP A 277 6.60 -19.53 -3.43
CA ASP A 277 7.73 -20.26 -2.87
C ASP A 277 9.06 -19.69 -3.37
N PHE A 278 9.24 -19.48 -4.68
CA PHE A 278 10.49 -18.91 -5.19
C PHE A 278 10.77 -17.51 -4.59
N PHE A 279 9.80 -16.58 -4.62
CA PHE A 279 10.06 -15.22 -4.16
C PHE A 279 10.19 -15.08 -2.63
N PHE A 280 9.33 -15.76 -1.85
CA PHE A 280 9.40 -15.72 -0.39
C PHE A 280 10.47 -16.66 0.18
N ASN A 281 10.52 -17.91 -0.28
CA ASN A 281 11.41 -18.91 0.31
C ASN A 281 12.85 -18.84 -0.21
N GLU A 282 13.09 -18.59 -1.51
CA GLU A 282 14.44 -18.59 -2.10
C GLU A 282 15.02 -17.19 -2.24
N ALA A 283 14.33 -16.27 -2.95
CA ALA A 283 14.82 -14.91 -3.16
C ALA A 283 14.89 -14.14 -1.84
N GLY A 284 13.90 -14.30 -0.96
CA GLY A 284 13.89 -13.76 0.40
C GLY A 284 12.96 -12.56 0.61
N ALA A 285 11.92 -12.41 -0.20
CA ALA A 285 10.87 -11.42 0.04
C ALA A 285 10.23 -11.60 1.43
N THR A 286 9.78 -10.50 2.02
CA THR A 286 9.16 -10.46 3.37
C THR A 286 7.66 -10.11 3.31
N TYR A 287 7.21 -9.48 2.23
CA TYR A 287 5.81 -9.18 1.91
C TYR A 287 5.63 -9.04 0.40
N MET A 288 4.39 -9.14 -0.08
CA MET A 288 4.02 -8.87 -1.47
C MET A 288 2.83 -7.90 -1.53
N TRP A 289 3.01 -6.85 -2.32
CA TRP A 289 1.87 -6.08 -2.83
C TRP A 289 1.49 -6.62 -4.20
N GLN A 290 0.22 -6.98 -4.34
CA GLN A 290 -0.40 -7.27 -5.63
C GLN A 290 -1.25 -6.06 -6.01
N PHE A 291 -1.25 -5.71 -7.29
CA PHE A 291 -2.13 -4.70 -7.87
C PHE A 291 -2.82 -5.28 -9.08
N GLN A 292 -4.00 -4.79 -9.42
CA GLN A 292 -4.71 -5.14 -10.65
C GLN A 292 -4.43 -4.03 -11.66
N LEU A 293 -4.15 -4.35 -12.93
CA LEU A 293 -3.95 -3.31 -13.94
C LEU A 293 -5.23 -2.46 -14.07
N MET A 294 -5.06 -1.14 -13.95
CA MET A 294 -6.07 -0.13 -14.20
C MET A 294 -5.80 0.52 -15.56
N PRO A 295 -6.82 0.76 -16.41
CA PRO A 295 -6.65 1.30 -17.76
C PRO A 295 -6.45 2.83 -17.78
N ILE A 296 -5.48 3.33 -16.99
CA ILE A 296 -5.21 4.76 -16.79
C ILE A 296 -3.83 5.16 -17.31
N GLY A 297 -3.66 6.41 -17.74
CA GLY A 297 -2.45 6.87 -18.43
C GLY A 297 -2.16 6.01 -19.67
N LYS A 298 -0.88 5.68 -19.92
CA LYS A 298 -0.46 4.73 -20.98
C LYS A 298 -1.05 3.32 -20.86
N ALA A 299 -1.74 2.96 -19.76
CA ALA A 299 -2.38 1.66 -19.63
C ALA A 299 -3.80 1.61 -20.24
N LYS A 300 -4.39 2.75 -20.63
CA LYS A 300 -5.67 2.78 -21.36
C LYS A 300 -5.55 2.08 -22.72
N ASP A 301 -4.41 2.30 -23.39
CA ASP A 301 -4.07 1.73 -24.70
C ASP A 301 -3.69 0.24 -24.60
N THR A 302 -3.80 -0.34 -23.40
CA THR A 302 -3.57 -1.76 -23.09
C THR A 302 -4.72 -2.36 -22.25
N ARG A 303 -5.98 -1.96 -22.53
CA ARG A 303 -7.16 -2.44 -21.80
C ARG A 303 -7.31 -3.97 -21.82
N GLU A 304 -6.81 -4.63 -22.86
CA GLU A 304 -6.74 -6.09 -23.00
C GLU A 304 -5.80 -6.79 -22.01
N LEU A 305 -5.01 -6.05 -21.22
CA LEU A 305 -4.22 -6.56 -20.10
C LEU A 305 -5.00 -6.59 -18.77
N MET A 306 -6.13 -5.89 -18.62
CA MET A 306 -6.93 -5.90 -17.39
C MET A 306 -7.41 -7.32 -17.06
N ILE A 307 -7.16 -7.82 -15.84
CA ILE A 307 -7.75 -9.11 -15.41
C ILE A 307 -9.27 -9.08 -15.53
N THR A 308 -9.88 -10.20 -15.94
CA THR A 308 -11.34 -10.33 -15.98
C THR A 308 -11.94 -10.48 -14.57
N PRO A 309 -13.26 -10.25 -14.37
CA PRO A 309 -13.94 -10.54 -13.11
C PRO A 309 -13.72 -11.99 -12.62
N LYS A 310 -13.76 -12.96 -13.55
CA LYS A 310 -13.45 -14.37 -13.26
C LYS A 310 -12.00 -14.58 -12.78
N GLN A 311 -11.02 -13.92 -13.39
CA GLN A 311 -9.61 -13.96 -12.97
C GLN A 311 -9.38 -13.24 -11.62
N ARG A 312 -10.10 -12.14 -11.36
CA ARG A 312 -10.10 -11.46 -10.05
C ARG A 312 -10.60 -12.38 -8.94
N VAL A 313 -11.69 -13.13 -9.19
CA VAL A 313 -12.22 -14.14 -8.24
C VAL A 313 -11.28 -15.34 -8.07
N ALA A 314 -10.53 -15.74 -9.10
CA ALA A 314 -9.48 -16.74 -8.96
C ALA A 314 -8.33 -16.25 -8.06
N LEU A 315 -7.87 -15.01 -8.26
CA LEU A 315 -6.86 -14.38 -7.41
C LEU A 315 -7.35 -14.15 -5.96
N TYR A 316 -8.67 -13.97 -5.75
CA TYR A 316 -9.25 -13.93 -4.40
C TYR A 316 -9.09 -15.30 -3.71
N LYS A 317 -9.49 -16.39 -4.39
CA LYS A 317 -9.37 -17.77 -3.86
C LYS A 317 -7.91 -18.15 -3.55
N GLN A 318 -6.97 -17.72 -4.39
CA GLN A 318 -5.55 -17.94 -4.14
C GLN A 318 -5.04 -17.13 -2.92
N TRP A 319 -5.58 -15.92 -2.69
CA TRP A 319 -5.32 -15.15 -1.47
C TRP A 319 -5.94 -15.80 -0.22
N GLU A 320 -7.14 -16.38 -0.32
CA GLU A 320 -7.76 -17.14 0.78
C GLU A 320 -6.90 -18.31 1.25
N HIS A 321 -6.36 -19.07 0.30
CA HIS A 321 -5.44 -20.18 0.51
C HIS A 321 -4.19 -19.76 1.30
N PHE A 322 -3.62 -18.58 0.99
CA PHE A 322 -2.47 -18.04 1.73
C PHE A 322 -2.80 -17.68 3.19
N LEU A 323 -4.00 -17.15 3.45
CA LEU A 323 -4.46 -16.86 4.81
C LEU A 323 -4.72 -18.14 5.61
N ALA A 324 -5.40 -19.11 5.01
CA ALA A 324 -5.74 -20.39 5.66
C ALA A 324 -4.48 -21.14 6.12
N ASP A 325 -3.51 -21.36 5.22
CA ASP A 325 -2.24 -22.00 5.57
C ASP A 325 -1.29 -21.06 6.34
N ASN A 326 -1.60 -19.76 6.43
CA ASN A 326 -0.74 -18.71 6.97
C ASN A 326 0.65 -18.64 6.28
N LYS A 327 0.69 -18.98 4.98
CA LYS A 327 1.91 -19.10 4.16
C LYS A 327 2.54 -17.75 3.85
N PHE A 328 1.86 -16.94 3.04
CA PHE A 328 2.48 -15.83 2.32
C PHE A 328 1.77 -14.50 2.64
N PRO A 329 2.49 -13.50 3.15
CA PRO A 329 1.94 -12.16 3.39
C PRO A 329 1.77 -11.38 2.08
N VAL A 330 0.63 -11.63 1.42
CA VAL A 330 0.19 -10.97 0.17
C VAL A 330 -1.00 -10.05 0.49
N ALA A 331 -1.02 -8.84 -0.07
CA ALA A 331 -2.16 -7.92 -0.01
C ALA A 331 -2.35 -7.14 -1.32
N ASP A 332 -3.60 -6.83 -1.68
CA ASP A 332 -3.97 -5.82 -2.68
C ASP A 332 -4.97 -4.79 -2.11
N PHE A 333 -5.50 -3.91 -2.95
CA PHE A 333 -6.55 -2.93 -2.59
C PHE A 333 -7.98 -3.37 -2.97
N TRP A 334 -8.16 -4.61 -3.42
CA TRP A 334 -9.39 -5.07 -4.10
C TRP A 334 -9.93 -6.38 -3.51
N ASN A 335 -9.16 -7.46 -3.65
CA ASN A 335 -9.48 -8.79 -3.11
C ASN A 335 -9.19 -8.89 -1.60
N SER A 336 -8.18 -8.16 -1.10
CA SER A 336 -7.75 -8.18 0.30
C SER A 336 -8.42 -7.12 1.18
N SER A 337 -9.55 -6.52 0.75
CA SER A 337 -10.08 -5.30 1.39
C SER A 337 -10.61 -5.48 2.81
N SER A 338 -10.88 -6.73 3.24
CA SER A 338 -11.18 -7.08 4.63
C SER A 338 -10.00 -6.82 5.60
N LEU A 339 -8.78 -6.65 5.08
CA LEU A 339 -7.63 -6.16 5.86
C LEU A 339 -7.75 -4.68 6.25
N SER A 340 -8.60 -3.92 5.57
CA SER A 340 -8.69 -2.45 5.70
C SER A 340 -10.11 -1.88 5.82
N SER A 341 -11.13 -2.76 5.79
CA SER A 341 -12.55 -2.40 5.74
C SER A 341 -12.90 -1.58 4.50
N GLY A 342 -12.66 -2.15 3.32
CA GLY A 342 -12.91 -1.51 2.03
C GLY A 342 -11.82 -0.51 1.64
N CYS A 343 -12.10 0.31 0.61
CA CYS A 343 -11.14 1.24 0.01
C CYS A 343 -10.54 2.22 1.02
N ILE A 344 -9.22 2.42 0.95
CA ILE A 344 -8.43 3.28 1.85
C ILE A 344 -8.09 4.67 1.29
N ALA A 345 -8.67 5.06 0.16
CA ALA A 345 -8.44 6.36 -0.50
C ALA A 345 -9.10 7.55 0.25
N TYR A 346 -9.08 8.74 -0.37
CA TYR A 346 -9.77 9.97 0.06
C TYR A 346 -9.34 10.50 1.44
N GLY A 347 -8.15 10.10 1.90
CA GLY A 347 -7.57 10.58 3.16
C GLY A 347 -8.37 10.17 4.41
N ARG A 348 -9.23 9.16 4.33
CA ARG A 348 -10.08 8.74 5.46
C ARG A 348 -9.28 8.26 6.67
N TRP A 349 -9.98 8.10 7.80
CA TRP A 349 -9.39 7.50 8.98
C TRP A 349 -8.77 6.14 8.65
N GLY A 350 -7.50 5.96 9.02
CA GLY A 350 -6.75 4.74 8.74
C GLY A 350 -6.31 4.54 7.29
N GLY A 351 -6.65 5.46 6.38
CA GLY A 351 -6.36 5.43 4.95
C GLY A 351 -5.26 6.40 4.51
N TYR A 352 -5.26 6.75 3.21
CA TYR A 352 -4.23 7.55 2.55
C TYR A 352 -4.76 8.42 1.41
N PHE A 353 -3.84 9.20 0.84
CA PHE A 353 -4.01 9.95 -0.41
C PHE A 353 -2.67 10.06 -1.16
N TYR A 354 -2.68 10.60 -2.38
CA TYR A 354 -1.55 10.62 -3.31
C TYR A 354 -1.18 12.05 -3.74
N ILE A 355 0.11 12.35 -3.92
CA ILE A 355 0.61 13.57 -4.57
C ILE A 355 1.63 13.20 -5.65
N ASP A 356 1.46 13.74 -6.87
CA ASP A 356 2.36 13.53 -8.00
C ASP A 356 3.55 14.51 -8.05
N TRP A 357 4.35 14.37 -9.11
CA TRP A 357 5.51 15.19 -9.46
C TRP A 357 5.14 16.61 -9.92
N ASN A 358 3.88 16.89 -10.23
CA ASN A 358 3.34 18.22 -10.54
C ASN A 358 2.74 18.90 -9.30
N GLY A 359 2.54 18.15 -8.20
CA GLY A 359 1.87 18.60 -6.99
C GLY A 359 0.36 18.36 -6.98
N ASN A 360 -0.20 17.66 -7.96
CA ASN A 360 -1.62 17.32 -8.05
C ASN A 360 -1.99 16.37 -6.89
N VAL A 361 -3.01 16.73 -6.10
CA VAL A 361 -3.40 15.93 -4.93
C VAL A 361 -4.62 15.06 -5.26
N MET A 362 -4.37 13.76 -5.35
CA MET A 362 -5.32 12.73 -5.77
C MET A 362 -5.76 11.86 -4.58
N PRO A 363 -6.98 11.32 -4.57
CA PRO A 363 -7.43 10.38 -3.52
C PRO A 363 -6.63 9.07 -3.45
N CYS A 364 -6.09 8.63 -4.58
CA CYS A 364 -5.47 7.32 -4.77
C CYS A 364 -4.55 7.37 -6.01
N VAL A 365 -3.53 6.51 -6.06
CA VAL A 365 -2.65 6.33 -7.23
C VAL A 365 -3.43 5.80 -8.45
N PHE A 366 -4.61 5.20 -8.22
CA PHE A 366 -5.51 4.67 -9.25
C PHE A 366 -6.73 5.56 -9.53
N VAL A 367 -6.80 6.76 -8.93
CA VAL A 367 -7.81 7.79 -9.21
C VAL A 367 -7.06 8.98 -9.82
N PRO A 368 -6.89 9.04 -11.15
CA PRO A 368 -6.03 10.01 -11.83
C PRO A 368 -6.72 11.38 -11.96
N TYR A 369 -7.38 11.83 -10.89
CA TYR A 369 -8.21 13.03 -10.85
C TYR A 369 -7.91 13.84 -9.59
N TYR A 370 -7.77 15.17 -9.73
CA TYR A 370 -7.48 16.09 -8.64
C TYR A 370 -8.36 17.34 -8.72
N VAL A 371 -8.47 18.05 -7.59
CA VAL A 371 -9.02 19.42 -7.50
C VAL A 371 -7.91 20.34 -7.02
N ASP A 372 -7.28 19.98 -5.91
CA ASP A 372 -6.20 20.71 -5.28
C ASP A 372 -4.83 20.40 -5.92
N ASN A 373 -4.02 21.43 -6.18
CA ASN A 373 -2.58 21.30 -6.43
C ASN A 373 -1.80 21.94 -5.27
N ILE A 374 -0.90 21.18 -4.65
CA ILE A 374 -0.24 21.54 -3.40
C ILE A 374 0.65 22.79 -3.53
N ASN A 375 1.19 23.08 -4.71
CA ASN A 375 2.02 24.27 -4.94
C ASN A 375 1.18 25.54 -4.83
N GLU A 376 -0.02 25.56 -5.42
CA GLU A 376 -0.96 26.67 -5.32
C GLU A 376 -1.57 26.78 -3.93
N VAL A 377 -1.86 25.66 -3.25
CA VAL A 377 -2.27 25.66 -1.84
C VAL A 377 -1.19 26.31 -0.96
N TYR A 378 0.08 25.92 -1.14
CA TYR A 378 1.23 26.46 -0.39
C TYR A 378 1.49 27.94 -0.66
N LYS A 379 1.36 28.37 -1.92
CA LYS A 379 1.45 29.77 -2.38
C LYS A 379 0.34 30.65 -1.81
N ASN A 380 -0.86 30.09 -1.65
CA ASN A 380 -2.01 30.76 -1.02
C ASN A 380 -2.00 30.69 0.52
N GLY A 381 -0.92 30.17 1.13
CA GLY A 381 -0.77 30.09 2.60
C GLY A 381 -1.45 28.89 3.27
N GLY A 382 -2.05 27.99 2.50
CA GLY A 382 -2.66 26.75 2.99
C GLY A 382 -1.65 25.63 3.27
N ASN A 383 -2.18 24.50 3.72
CA ASN A 383 -1.43 23.29 4.10
C ASN A 383 -2.21 22.00 3.76
N LEU A 384 -1.58 20.82 3.91
CA LEU A 384 -2.20 19.53 3.59
C LEU A 384 -3.56 19.26 4.28
N ALA A 385 -3.81 19.80 5.48
CA ALA A 385 -5.10 19.60 6.16
C ALA A 385 -6.26 20.33 5.47
N ASP A 386 -5.98 21.41 4.75
CA ASP A 386 -7.00 22.18 4.05
C ASP A 386 -7.44 21.44 2.77
N VAL A 387 -6.50 20.75 2.11
CA VAL A 387 -6.78 19.84 0.98
C VAL A 387 -7.69 18.68 1.39
N MET A 388 -7.50 18.12 2.59
CA MET A 388 -8.41 17.10 3.12
C MET A 388 -9.85 17.62 3.34
N GLN A 389 -10.09 18.93 3.24
CA GLN A 389 -11.40 19.58 3.34
C GLN A 389 -12.04 19.91 1.98
N SER A 390 -11.40 19.65 0.84
CA SER A 390 -12.03 19.88 -0.47
C SER A 390 -13.20 18.93 -0.72
N GLN A 391 -14.14 19.34 -1.58
CA GLN A 391 -15.43 18.65 -1.68
C GLN A 391 -15.29 17.25 -2.29
N PHE A 392 -14.39 17.06 -3.24
CA PHE A 392 -14.06 15.76 -3.83
C PHE A 392 -13.56 14.75 -2.79
N PHE A 393 -12.66 15.19 -1.89
CA PHE A 393 -12.20 14.38 -0.76
C PHE A 393 -13.33 14.06 0.22
N LYS A 394 -14.22 15.02 0.50
CA LYS A 394 -15.41 14.79 1.36
C LYS A 394 -16.43 13.84 0.74
N ASN A 395 -16.72 13.96 -0.55
CA ASN A 395 -17.64 13.07 -1.26
C ASN A 395 -17.15 11.62 -1.21
N GLY A 396 -15.86 11.38 -1.47
CA GLY A 396 -15.29 10.03 -1.40
C GLY A 396 -15.31 9.42 0.00
N ARG A 397 -15.07 10.22 1.06
CA ARG A 397 -15.25 9.76 2.45
C ARG A 397 -16.69 9.51 2.83
N LYS A 398 -17.63 10.36 2.37
CA LYS A 398 -19.06 10.14 2.52
C LYS A 398 -19.45 8.79 1.90
N TRP A 399 -19.05 8.54 0.65
CA TRP A 399 -19.30 7.28 -0.04
C TRP A 399 -18.66 6.08 0.69
N GLN A 400 -17.43 6.19 1.20
CA GLN A 400 -16.81 5.12 2.00
C GLN A 400 -17.63 4.77 3.24
N ASN A 401 -18.19 5.77 3.95
CA ASN A 401 -19.04 5.55 5.11
C ASN A 401 -20.40 4.94 4.70
N GLU A 402 -21.02 5.44 3.63
CA GLU A 402 -22.29 4.93 3.07
C GLU A 402 -22.13 3.49 2.53
N TYR A 403 -20.95 3.12 2.03
CA TYR A 403 -20.59 1.74 1.63
C TYR A 403 -20.19 0.84 2.82
N GLY A 404 -20.24 1.35 4.05
CA GLY A 404 -20.05 0.56 5.27
C GLY A 404 -18.62 0.50 5.81
N PHE A 405 -17.78 1.52 5.60
CA PHE A 405 -16.50 1.61 6.33
C PHE A 405 -16.75 1.62 7.86
N GLU A 406 -16.28 0.59 8.57
CA GLU A 406 -16.39 0.42 10.03
C GLU A 406 -17.83 0.60 10.59
N ASN A 407 -18.83 0.10 9.86
CA ASN A 407 -20.25 0.08 10.24
C ASN A 407 -20.73 -1.36 10.52
N GLU A 408 -21.24 -1.69 11.71
CA GLU A 408 -21.69 -3.07 12.00
C GLU A 408 -23.12 -3.35 11.50
N ASP A 409 -23.96 -2.32 11.32
CA ASP A 409 -25.35 -2.47 10.86
C ASP A 409 -25.46 -2.67 9.33
N PHE A 410 -24.46 -2.22 8.57
CA PHE A 410 -24.44 -2.33 7.11
C PHE A 410 -23.02 -2.42 6.52
N ARG A 411 -22.83 -3.33 5.55
CA ARG A 411 -21.62 -3.45 4.74
C ARG A 411 -21.93 -3.64 3.27
N GLY A 412 -21.29 -2.81 2.44
CA GLY A 412 -21.08 -3.08 1.03
C GLY A 412 -20.12 -4.27 0.83
N ASN A 413 -20.12 -4.80 -0.40
CA ASN A 413 -19.36 -5.98 -0.77
C ASN A 413 -17.84 -5.75 -0.66
N LEU A 414 -17.20 -6.37 0.34
CA LEU A 414 -15.75 -6.25 0.58
C LEU A 414 -14.87 -6.83 -0.55
N LEU A 415 -15.44 -7.55 -1.53
CA LEU A 415 -14.72 -7.99 -2.73
C LEU A 415 -14.82 -6.97 -3.88
N MET A 416 -15.61 -5.91 -3.70
CA MET A 416 -15.82 -4.77 -4.60
C MET A 416 -15.59 -3.42 -3.88
N PRO A 417 -14.42 -3.20 -3.25
CA PRO A 417 -14.19 -2.03 -2.40
C PRO A 417 -13.95 -0.71 -3.13
N CYS A 418 -13.61 -0.71 -4.42
CA CYS A 418 -12.92 0.40 -5.07
C CYS A 418 -13.87 1.32 -5.84
N SER A 419 -14.08 2.55 -5.34
CA SER A 419 -14.97 3.55 -5.96
C SER A 419 -14.83 3.70 -7.49
N ILE A 420 -13.61 3.72 -8.03
CA ILE A 420 -13.37 3.97 -9.47
C ILE A 420 -13.27 2.69 -10.31
N ARG A 421 -13.05 1.53 -9.69
CA ARG A 421 -12.91 0.25 -10.42
C ARG A 421 -14.15 -0.65 -10.30
N ASP A 422 -14.86 -0.53 -9.19
CA ASP A 422 -15.88 -1.48 -8.76
C ASP A 422 -17.28 -0.80 -8.60
N HIS A 423 -17.35 0.52 -8.84
CA HIS A 423 -18.53 1.39 -8.71
C HIS A 423 -18.45 2.60 -9.67
N TYR A 424 -17.94 2.43 -10.89
CA TYR A 424 -17.43 3.53 -11.72
C TYR A 424 -18.46 4.65 -11.97
N LYS A 425 -19.68 4.28 -12.34
CA LYS A 425 -20.81 5.21 -12.48
C LYS A 425 -21.06 6.08 -11.25
N ASN A 426 -21.11 5.49 -10.06
CA ASN A 426 -21.30 6.25 -8.81
C ASN A 426 -20.09 7.17 -8.52
N PHE A 427 -18.88 6.78 -8.91
CA PHE A 427 -17.72 7.68 -8.81
C PHE A 427 -17.89 8.91 -9.71
N LYS A 428 -18.40 8.75 -10.94
CA LYS A 428 -18.72 9.88 -11.84
C LYS A 428 -19.87 10.74 -11.31
N GLU A 429 -20.96 10.14 -10.86
CA GLU A 429 -22.19 10.85 -10.47
C GLU A 429 -22.10 11.52 -9.09
N ASN A 430 -21.48 10.86 -8.10
CA ASN A 430 -21.57 11.25 -6.68
C ASN A 430 -20.23 11.58 -6.00
N ILE A 431 -19.09 11.20 -6.59
CA ILE A 431 -17.77 11.44 -5.98
C ILE A 431 -17.04 12.61 -6.64
N LEU A 432 -16.89 12.59 -7.97
CA LEU A 432 -16.30 13.69 -8.74
C LEU A 432 -17.02 15.03 -8.47
N THR A 433 -16.31 16.12 -8.75
CA THR A 433 -16.83 17.49 -8.66
C THR A 433 -16.64 18.23 -9.98
N PRO A 434 -17.46 19.25 -10.31
CA PRO A 434 -17.35 19.97 -11.59
C PRO A 434 -16.04 20.72 -11.84
N ASP A 435 -15.18 20.84 -10.81
CA ASP A 435 -13.84 21.42 -10.84
C ASP A 435 -12.70 20.37 -10.80
N SER A 436 -13.04 19.08 -10.80
CA SER A 436 -12.08 17.98 -10.92
C SER A 436 -11.42 17.95 -12.31
N LYS A 437 -10.14 17.58 -12.35
CA LYS A 437 -9.29 17.52 -13.58
C LYS A 437 -8.45 16.25 -13.60
N GLY A 438 -8.15 15.74 -14.79
CA GLY A 438 -7.23 14.63 -15.02
C GLY A 438 -5.77 14.95 -14.64
N GLU A 439 -5.02 13.94 -14.18
CA GLU A 439 -3.57 14.02 -13.94
C GLU A 439 -2.79 14.40 -15.21
N ASP A 440 -3.29 13.98 -16.38
CA ASP A 440 -2.88 14.41 -17.72
C ASP A 440 -4.07 14.36 -18.72
N ASP A 441 -3.84 14.84 -19.95
CA ASP A 441 -4.82 14.87 -21.06
C ASP A 441 -5.47 13.49 -21.34
N LEU A 442 -4.81 12.38 -20.99
CA LEU A 442 -5.35 11.03 -21.18
C LEU A 442 -6.40 10.70 -20.13
N ALA A 443 -6.20 11.16 -18.89
CA ALA A 443 -7.16 11.02 -17.80
C ALA A 443 -8.40 11.91 -18.00
N ASP A 444 -8.23 13.15 -18.48
CA ASP A 444 -9.36 14.02 -18.84
C ASP A 444 -10.22 13.41 -19.95
N ALA A 445 -9.60 12.86 -21.01
CA ALA A 445 -10.32 12.22 -22.11
C ALA A 445 -11.21 11.04 -21.64
N ILE A 446 -10.72 10.24 -20.68
CA ILE A 446 -11.44 9.07 -20.14
C ILE A 446 -12.78 9.45 -19.48
N LEU A 447 -12.93 10.65 -18.90
CA LEU A 447 -14.20 11.08 -18.27
C LEU A 447 -15.36 11.17 -19.27
N SER A 448 -15.04 11.38 -20.55
CA SER A 448 -16.00 11.57 -21.65
C SER A 448 -16.00 10.40 -22.65
N ASP A 449 -15.33 9.29 -22.31
CA ASP A 449 -15.22 8.10 -23.17
C ASP A 449 -16.35 7.10 -22.86
N PRO A 450 -17.32 6.89 -23.78
CA PRO A 450 -18.43 5.98 -23.55
C PRO A 450 -18.03 4.51 -23.66
N GLU A 451 -17.00 4.15 -24.44
CA GLU A 451 -16.50 2.76 -24.46
C GLU A 451 -15.83 2.42 -23.12
N TYR A 452 -15.16 3.38 -22.50
CA TYR A 452 -14.58 3.20 -21.17
C TYR A 452 -15.67 3.02 -20.11
N GLU A 453 -16.72 3.84 -20.15
CA GLU A 453 -17.84 3.76 -19.20
C GLU A 453 -18.62 2.44 -19.32
N GLU A 454 -18.96 2.02 -20.55
CA GLU A 454 -19.60 0.73 -20.83
C GLU A 454 -18.74 -0.45 -20.36
N MET A 455 -17.44 -0.46 -20.68
CA MET A 455 -16.49 -1.48 -20.24
C MET A 455 -16.35 -1.58 -18.71
N MET A 456 -16.43 -0.45 -17.99
CA MET A 456 -16.36 -0.44 -16.54
C MET A 456 -17.67 -0.89 -15.89
N ASP A 457 -18.82 -0.44 -16.37
CA ASP A 457 -20.12 -0.88 -15.85
C ASP A 457 -20.37 -2.39 -16.13
N GLU A 458 -19.98 -2.91 -17.31
CA GLU A 458 -19.98 -4.38 -17.59
C GLU A 458 -19.11 -5.17 -16.59
N PHE A 459 -17.94 -4.63 -16.24
CA PHE A 459 -17.02 -5.25 -15.27
C PHE A 459 -17.64 -5.28 -13.86
N ASP A 460 -18.32 -4.20 -13.46
CA ASP A 460 -19.00 -4.07 -12.17
C ASP A 460 -20.19 -5.02 -12.06
N GLU A 461 -20.99 -5.18 -13.13
CA GLU A 461 -22.11 -6.13 -13.17
C GLU A 461 -21.65 -7.60 -13.10
N GLU A 462 -20.69 -8.03 -13.94
CA GLU A 462 -20.20 -9.42 -13.87
C GLU A 462 -19.53 -9.69 -12.51
N LEU A 463 -18.73 -8.76 -11.99
CA LEU A 463 -18.08 -8.94 -10.69
C LEU A 463 -19.10 -9.01 -9.55
N THR A 464 -20.17 -8.22 -9.59
CA THR A 464 -21.28 -8.29 -8.63
C THR A 464 -21.89 -9.69 -8.61
N HIS A 465 -22.27 -10.22 -9.78
CA HIS A 465 -22.85 -11.55 -9.91
C HIS A 465 -21.93 -12.67 -9.41
N LEU A 466 -20.61 -12.54 -9.62
CA LEU A 466 -19.62 -13.53 -9.17
C LEU A 466 -19.29 -13.44 -7.67
N THR A 467 -19.45 -12.27 -7.03
CA THR A 467 -18.94 -12.04 -5.66
C THR A 467 -20.00 -11.86 -4.58
N ASP A 468 -21.22 -11.41 -4.90
CA ASP A 468 -22.28 -11.16 -3.89
C ASP A 468 -22.58 -12.40 -3.02
N ASN A 469 -22.70 -13.57 -3.64
CA ASN A 469 -22.89 -14.84 -2.92
C ASN A 469 -21.70 -15.21 -2.03
N ILE A 470 -20.46 -14.93 -2.47
CA ILE A 470 -19.25 -15.17 -1.67
C ILE A 470 -19.26 -14.23 -0.46
N PHE A 471 -19.53 -12.95 -0.69
CA PHE A 471 -19.59 -11.93 0.35
C PHE A 471 -20.65 -12.25 1.41
N ARG A 472 -21.90 -12.50 1.01
CA ARG A 472 -22.98 -12.87 1.94
C ARG A 472 -22.67 -14.14 2.72
N SER A 473 -22.21 -15.20 2.05
CA SER A 473 -22.03 -16.51 2.67
C SER A 473 -20.80 -16.63 3.58
N LYS A 474 -19.80 -15.76 3.40
CA LYS A 474 -18.56 -15.76 4.20
C LYS A 474 -18.50 -14.61 5.22
N TYR A 475 -18.80 -13.38 4.81
CA TYR A 475 -18.57 -12.19 5.63
C TYR A 475 -19.76 -11.82 6.52
N LEU A 476 -21.01 -12.04 6.06
CA LEU A 476 -22.23 -11.66 6.81
C LEU A 476 -22.89 -12.82 7.57
N LYS A 477 -22.56 -14.07 7.23
CA LYS A 477 -23.32 -15.26 7.65
C LYS A 477 -23.18 -15.62 9.14
N GLU A 478 -22.07 -15.26 9.78
CA GLU A 478 -21.87 -15.56 11.21
C GLU A 478 -22.67 -14.62 12.13
N GLU A 479 -23.01 -13.42 11.66
CA GLU A 479 -23.64 -12.38 12.47
C GLU A 479 -25.16 -12.62 12.61
N THR A 480 -25.79 -13.22 11.60
CA THR A 480 -27.21 -13.61 11.63
C THR A 480 -27.54 -14.69 12.67
N VAL A 481 -26.52 -15.33 13.27
CA VAL A 481 -26.67 -16.34 14.34
C VAL A 481 -26.60 -15.70 15.74
N ASN A 482 -26.04 -14.50 15.86
CA ASN A 482 -25.91 -13.76 17.11
C ASN A 482 -26.99 -12.68 17.29
N SER A 483 -27.62 -12.20 16.22
CA SER A 483 -28.81 -11.32 16.27
C SER A 483 -30.13 -12.06 16.58
N LEU A 484 -30.06 -13.38 16.85
CA LEU A 484 -31.19 -14.24 17.21
C LEU A 484 -31.00 -14.92 18.58
N LYS A 485 -30.27 -14.27 19.51
CA LYS A 485 -30.02 -14.70 20.88
C LYS A 485 -30.12 -13.53 21.87
#